data_AF-F8CL71-F1
#
_entry.id   AF-F8CL71-F1
#
_cell.length_a   1.000
_cell.length_b   1.000
_cell.length_c   1.000
_cell.angle_alpha   90.00
_cell.angle_beta   90.00
_cell.angle_gamma   90.00
#
_symmetry.space_group_name_H-M   'P 1'
#
loop_
_entity.id
_entity.type
_entity.pdbx_description
1 polymer ?
#
loop_
_entity_poly.entity_id
_entity_poly.type
_entity_poly.pdbx_seq_one_letter_code
_entity_poly.pdbx_strand_id
1 'polypeptide(L)' 'MAYADVAHFFTAGGVQQEWTVVIRYTHDVEKTPEGWRIRRVMLDPIHFRGNPVGLELVKGKRLV' A
#
# COMPACT_ATOMS: atom_id res chain seq x y z
N MET A 1 -13.14 -10.80 -4.13
CA MET A 1 -12.40 -9.52 -4.16
C MET A 1 -11.55 -9.48 -2.92
N ALA A 2 -10.25 -9.21 -3.05
CA ALA A 2 -9.31 -9.21 -1.94
C ALA A 2 -8.76 -7.79 -1.72
N TYR A 3 -8.36 -7.50 -0.49
CA TYR A 3 -7.81 -6.21 -0.08
C TYR A 3 -6.41 -6.43 0.47
N ALA A 4 -5.52 -5.48 0.19
CA ALA A 4 -4.18 -5.44 0.73
C ALA A 4 -3.95 -4.10 1.42
N ASP A 5 -3.44 -4.14 2.63
CA ASP A 5 -3.06 -2.96 3.39
C ASP A 5 -1.53 -2.88 3.41
N VAL A 6 -0.98 -1.75 2.96
CA VAL A 6 0.45 -1.48 3.02
C VAL A 6 0.67 -0.32 3.98
N ALA A 7 1.19 -0.64 5.17
CA ALA A 7 1.48 0.31 6.22
C ALA A 7 2.95 0.73 6.19
N HIS A 8 3.18 2.04 6.30
CA HIS A 8 4.49 2.66 6.44
C HIS A 8 4.58 3.35 7.80
N PHE A 9 5.54 2.92 8.62
CA PHE A 9 5.80 3.48 9.94
C PHE A 9 7.05 4.34 9.90
N PHE A 10 6.99 5.53 10.49
CA PHE A 10 8.10 6.46 10.55
C PHE A 10 8.03 7.33 11.80
N THR A 11 9.14 7.91 12.24
CA THR A 11 9.16 8.80 13.41
C THR A 11 9.20 10.26 12.95
N ALA A 12 8.34 11.11 13.51
CA ALA A 12 8.33 12.55 13.27
C ALA A 12 8.17 13.28 14.62
N GLY A 13 9.09 14.20 14.93
CA GLY A 13 9.06 14.96 16.19
C GLY A 13 9.11 14.08 17.45
N GLY A 14 9.78 12.92 17.37
CA GLY A 14 9.84 11.95 18.48
C GLY A 14 8.59 11.09 18.66
N VAL A 15 7.57 11.24 17.80
CA VAL A 15 6.33 10.45 17.84
C VAL A 15 6.30 9.47 16.67
N GLN A 16 5.93 8.21 16.93
CA GLN A 16 5.71 7.21 15.89
C GLN A 16 4.45 7.54 15.09
N GLN A 17 4.60 7.58 13.78
CA GLN A 17 3.54 7.85 12.81
C GLN A 17 3.30 6.61 11.96
N GLU A 18 2.07 6.49 11.48
CA GLU A 18 1.66 5.47 10.51
C GLU A 18 0.97 6.16 9.33
N TRP A 19 1.31 5.70 8.14
CA TRP A 19 0.56 5.97 6.92
C TRP A 19 0.28 4.66 6.20
N THR A 20 -0.98 4.38 5.92
CA THR A 20 -1.45 3.11 5.37
C THR A 20 -2.26 3.34 4.11
N VAL A 21 -1.89 2.67 3.03
CA VAL A 21 -2.69 2.61 1.80
C VAL A 21 -3.49 1.31 1.78
N VAL A 22 -4.79 1.44 1.55
CA VAL A 22 -5.71 0.32 1.35
C VAL A 22 -5.91 0.14 -0.14
N ILE A 23 -5.57 -1.04 -0.63
CA ILE A 23 -5.53 -1.37 -2.05
C ILE A 23 -6.54 -2.48 -2.33
N ARG A 24 -7.41 -2.25 -3.31
CA ARG A 24 -8.18 -3.32 -3.93
C ARG A 24 -7.24 -4.15 -4.81
N TYR A 25 -7.12 -5.42 -4.47
CA TYR A 25 -6.25 -6.37 -5.15
C TYR A 25 -7.08 -7.31 -6.01
N THR A 26 -6.88 -7.22 -7.32
CA THR A 26 -7.46 -8.14 -8.31
C THR A 26 -6.31 -8.85 -9.02
N HIS A 27 -6.41 -10.18 -9.18
CA HIS A 27 -5.37 -10.94 -9.85
C HIS A 27 -5.99 -12.00 -10.76
N ASP A 28 -5.33 -12.22 -11.88
CA ASP A 28 -5.64 -13.30 -12.80
C ASP A 28 -4.67 -14.44 -12.56
N VAL A 29 -5.19 -15.67 -12.53
CA VAL A 29 -4.37 -16.88 -12.41
C VAL A 29 -4.35 -17.64 -13.72
N GLU A 30 -3.23 -18.29 -14.00
CA GLU A 30 -3.10 -19.24 -15.09
C GLU A 30 -2.62 -20.59 -14.55
N LYS A 31 -3.07 -21.67 -15.20
CA LYS A 31 -2.63 -23.03 -14.87
C LYS A 31 -1.39 -23.36 -15.71
N THR A 32 -0.26 -23.57 -15.04
CA THR A 32 0.99 -24.06 -15.65
C THR A 32 1.21 -25.55 -15.31
N PRO A 33 2.16 -26.24 -15.97
CA PRO A 33 2.50 -27.63 -15.62
C PRO A 33 2.96 -27.79 -14.16
N GLU A 34 3.55 -26.75 -13.56
CA GLU A 34 4.03 -26.73 -12.18
C GLU A 34 2.96 -26.30 -11.16
N GLY A 35 1.77 -25.92 -11.62
CA GLY A 35 0.66 -25.52 -10.75
C GLY A 35 -0.02 -24.21 -11.16
N TRP A 36 -0.85 -23.67 -10.25
CA TRP A 36 -1.47 -22.37 -10.47
C TRP A 36 -0.46 -21.26 -10.23
N ARG A 37 -0.40 -20.28 -11.14
CA ARG A 37 0.48 -19.10 -11.05
C ARG A 37 -0.33 -17.83 -11.21
N ILE A 38 0.09 -16.75 -10.56
CA ILE A 38 -0.48 -15.43 -10.79
C ILE A 38 0.12 -14.88 -12.08
N ARG A 39 -0.75 -14.63 -13.07
CA ARG A 39 -0.37 -14.07 -14.37
C ARG A 39 -0.31 -12.55 -14.34
N ARG A 40 -1.30 -11.94 -13.69
CA ARG A 40 -1.45 -10.49 -13.62
C ARG A 40 -1.96 -10.07 -12.27
N VAL A 41 -1.46 -8.95 -11.79
CA VAL A 41 -1.98 -8.24 -10.61
C VAL A 41 -2.42 -6.85 -11.03
N MET A 42 -3.58 -6.43 -10.56
CA MET A 42 -4.07 -5.06 -10.57
C MET A 42 -4.19 -4.58 -9.12
N LEU A 43 -3.49 -3.49 -8.84
CA LEU A 43 -3.52 -2.78 -7.57
C LEU A 43 -4.25 -1.47 -7.80
N ASP A 44 -5.41 -1.32 -7.18
CA ASP A 44 -6.24 -0.11 -7.23
C ASP A 44 -6.31 0.51 -5.83
N PRO A 45 -5.51 1.55 -5.52
CA PRO A 45 -5.56 2.25 -4.24
C PRO A 45 -6.92 2.92 -4.06
N ILE A 46 -7.70 2.47 -3.07
CA ILE A 46 -9.07 2.96 -2.85
C ILE A 46 -9.19 3.90 -1.65
N HIS A 47 -8.24 3.84 -0.72
CA HIS A 47 -8.28 4.65 0.49
C HIS A 47 -6.91 4.82 1.13
N PHE A 48 -6.71 5.94 1.81
CA PHE A 48 -5.50 6.26 2.57
C PHE A 48 -5.89 6.56 4.02
N ARG A 49 -5.17 5.95 4.97
CA ARG A 49 -5.33 6.14 6.42
C ARG A 49 -4.00 6.63 7.01
N GLY A 50 -4.07 7.38 8.09
CA GLY A 50 -2.88 7.87 8.80
C GLY A 50 -2.80 9.39 8.89
N ASN A 51 -1.74 9.88 9.52
CA ASN A 51 -1.53 11.30 9.77
C ASN A 51 -1.36 12.09 8.44
N PRO A 52 -2.01 13.25 8.25
CA PRO A 52 -1.78 14.17 7.12
C PRO A 52 -0.29 14.44 6.82
N VAL A 53 0.58 14.39 7.82
CA VAL A 53 2.03 14.50 7.68
C VAL A 53 2.62 13.40 6.76
N GLY A 54 2.10 12.17 6.84
CA GLY A 54 2.51 11.07 5.97
C GLY A 54 2.14 11.29 4.51
N LEU A 55 0.98 11.91 4.24
CA LEU A 55 0.55 12.26 2.89
C LEU A 55 1.47 13.33 2.27
N GLU A 56 1.90 14.31 3.06
CA GLU A 56 2.80 15.37 2.60
C GLU A 56 4.23 14.83 2.36
N LEU A 57 4.69 13.87 3.16
CA LEU A 57 5.96 13.15 2.92
C LEU A 57 5.94 12.34 1.61
N VAL A 58 4.86 11.60 1.32
CA VAL A 58 4.71 10.85 0.05
C VAL A 58 4.67 11.80 -1.16
N LYS A 59 4.13 13.01 -0.99
CA LYS A 59 4.17 14.07 -2.00
C LYS A 59 5.53 14.78 -2.13
N GLY A 60 6.55 14.29 -1.44
CA GLY A 60 7.93 14.76 -1.57
C GLY A 60 8.28 16.00 -0.73
N LYS A 61 7.42 16.42 0.21
CA LYS A 61 7.81 17.47 1.16
C LYS A 61 8.78 16.88 2.20
N ARG A 62 9.86 17.59 2.48
CA ARG A 62 10.76 17.29 3.59
C ARG A 62 10.21 17.94 4.86
N LEU A 63 10.15 17.18 5.95
CA LEU A 63 9.98 17.75 7.29
C LEU A 63 11.26 18.51 7.62
N VAL A 64 11.15 19.82 7.85
CA VAL A 64 12.23 20.71 8.33
C VAL A 64 12.21 20.73 9.85
#